data_AF-A0A816HP22-F1
#
_entry.id   AF-A0A816HP22-F1
#
_cell.length_a   1.000
_cell.length_b   1.000
_cell.length_c   1.000
_cell.angle_alpha   90.00
_cell.angle_beta   90.00
_cell.angle_gamma   90.00
#
_symmetry.space_group_name_H-M   'P 1'
#
loop_
_entity.id
_entity.type
_entity.pdbx_description
1 polymer ?
#
loop_
_entity_poly.entity_id
_entity_poly.type
_entity_poly.pdbx_seq_one_letter_code
_entity_poly.pdbx_strand_id
1 'polypeptide(L)'
;MPKLNKRRFGRRAYARKRWYYQRVLSEDESVSEEEIKQDNNDNDEFIRFADKMKIDDIGDLFELIKDKIDLKIVTVLLYMTLRHFGISWVKCDDFLKKIGALTTKTANKWANIFLSGSLENFLAEGRGGKHIPSFYDVFPDIELSAKNYSVQRCAAKAADFDAFELAKFIDEQFYMITDIKKDPNDSLIRTVQSCRLDLRRWGARFDSNSQRPYFEGQERPDVVQHRTEFLQHFIPTKDSYYLISEGAQPKWQIPTVGTPTILIFHDESTFRSGEVSAKRWLYNDQAPFYSKGRGRSNMLSDFLVMHPSGPFFQLSPTEYDKALKKYPELDEEQEIDYVERSASASVHISSDAYFDNSTILAQFERLFKLLEFKECFNNHSIEIVVDNARTHSARAYNLLDFGKGVSTRSPVDQLQWVDDKGVTQSLSCYFLHGPNRGKSKGLYQIAIELKCSPSPTAKL
;
A
#
# COMPACT_ATOMS: atom_id res chain seq x y z
N MET A 1 -4.35 14.47 47.33
CA MET A 1 -3.19 15.08 46.64
C MET A 1 -1.90 14.75 47.40
N PRO A 2 -0.93 14.03 46.81
CA PRO A 2 0.36 13.79 47.46
C PRO A 2 1.33 14.95 47.20
N LYS A 3 2.06 15.36 48.23
CA LYS A 3 3.01 16.49 48.22
C LYS A 3 4.19 16.22 47.28
N LEU A 4 4.39 17.09 46.28
CA LEU A 4 5.58 17.11 45.44
C LEU A 4 6.84 17.41 46.26
N ASN A 5 7.87 16.60 46.02
CA ASN A 5 9.09 16.52 46.80
C ASN A 5 9.98 17.77 46.57
N LYS A 6 10.05 18.69 47.54
CA LYS A 6 10.82 19.96 47.48
C LYS A 6 12.31 19.81 47.18
N ARG A 7 12.89 18.60 47.34
CA ARG A 7 14.30 18.32 47.02
C ARG A 7 14.65 18.35 45.52
N ARG A 8 13.68 18.19 44.60
CA ARG A 8 13.94 18.14 43.15
C ARG A 8 14.25 19.51 42.51
N PHE A 9 13.77 20.61 43.09
CA PHE A 9 13.93 21.94 42.50
C PHE A 9 15.34 22.55 42.69
N GLY A 10 16.04 22.22 43.79
CA GLY A 10 17.33 22.84 44.10
C GLY A 10 18.48 22.47 43.16
N ARG A 11 18.51 21.23 42.64
CA ARG A 11 19.65 20.74 41.83
C ARG A 11 19.56 21.15 40.36
N ARG A 12 18.36 21.18 39.77
CA ARG A 12 18.13 21.73 38.41
C ARG A 12 18.47 23.22 38.32
N ALA A 13 18.24 23.98 39.39
CA ALA A 13 18.57 25.40 39.45
C ALA A 13 20.10 25.64 39.46
N TYR A 14 20.88 24.73 40.06
CA TYR A 14 22.33 24.86 40.15
C TYR A 14 23.04 24.62 38.80
N ALA A 15 22.66 23.57 38.06
CA ALA A 15 23.18 23.31 36.72
C ALA A 15 22.84 24.45 35.74
N ARG A 16 21.60 24.99 35.79
CA ARG A 16 21.21 26.15 34.97
C ARG A 16 21.98 27.44 35.34
N LYS A 17 22.28 27.67 36.62
CA LYS A 17 23.07 28.84 37.05
C LYS A 17 24.52 28.80 36.55
N ARG A 18 25.14 27.62 36.52
CA ARG A 18 26.53 27.43 36.06
C ARG A 18 26.69 27.72 34.56
N TRP A 19 25.76 27.20 33.76
CA TRP A 19 25.72 27.44 32.31
C TRP A 19 25.38 28.89 31.94
N TYR A 20 24.52 29.55 32.72
CA TYR A 20 24.23 30.97 32.51
C TYR A 20 25.46 31.86 32.83
N TYR A 21 26.22 31.55 33.89
CA TYR A 21 27.43 32.30 34.23
C TYR A 21 28.58 32.11 33.24
N GLN A 22 28.74 30.91 32.66
CA GLN A 22 29.75 30.68 31.62
C GLN A 22 29.43 31.40 30.29
N ARG A 23 28.14 31.59 29.98
CA ARG A 23 27.71 32.30 28.78
C ARG A 23 27.81 33.83 28.92
N VAL A 24 27.56 34.36 30.11
CA VAL A 24 27.73 35.80 30.41
C VAL A 24 29.21 36.22 30.45
N LEU A 25 30.13 35.30 30.74
CA LEU A 25 31.58 35.56 30.68
C LEU A 25 32.17 35.44 29.27
N SER A 26 31.41 34.95 28.28
CA SER A 26 31.85 34.81 26.89
C SER A 26 31.21 35.81 25.92
N GLU A 27 30.43 36.78 26.42
CA GLU A 27 29.70 37.76 25.61
C GLU A 27 30.42 39.11 25.43
N ASP A 28 31.66 39.25 25.91
CA ASP A 28 32.48 40.48 25.79
C ASP A 28 33.78 40.30 24.95
N GLU A 29 33.82 39.34 24.03
CA GLU A 29 34.92 39.25 23.04
C GLU A 29 34.36 39.46 21.62
N SER A 30 34.42 40.70 21.15
CA SER A 30 34.34 41.01 19.72
C SER A 30 35.64 40.54 19.05
N VAL A 31 35.62 39.35 18.46
CA VAL A 31 36.74 38.83 17.67
C VAL A 31 36.84 39.66 16.38
N SER A 32 37.89 40.47 16.27
CA SER A 32 38.25 41.15 15.02
C SER A 32 38.91 40.16 14.05
N GLU A 33 38.59 40.24 12.76
CA GLU A 33 39.03 39.31 11.71
C GLU A 33 40.56 39.27 11.46
N GLU A 34 41.37 40.01 12.22
CA GLU A 34 42.84 40.03 12.08
C GLU A 34 43.58 38.96 12.90
N GLU A 35 42.94 38.27 13.85
CA GLU A 35 43.61 37.24 14.68
C GLU A 35 43.72 35.85 14.02
N ILE A 36 43.20 35.65 12.80
CA ILE A 36 43.28 34.34 12.12
C ILE A 36 44.65 34.11 11.44
N LYS A 37 45.62 35.03 11.59
CA LYS A 37 46.93 34.92 10.94
C LYS A 37 48.11 35.12 11.89
N GLN A 38 48.13 34.46 13.05
CA GLN A 38 49.37 34.25 13.80
C GLN A 38 49.21 33.17 14.86
N ASP A 39 49.26 31.89 14.48
CA ASP A 39 49.53 30.82 15.46
C ASP A 39 50.06 29.53 14.80
N ASN A 40 51.10 29.69 13.96
CA ASN A 40 51.83 28.57 13.36
C ASN A 40 53.19 28.35 14.04
N ASN A 41 53.33 28.72 15.30
CA ASN A 41 54.56 28.47 16.04
C ASN A 41 54.28 28.47 17.53
N ASP A 42 53.84 27.33 18.06
CA ASP A 42 54.35 26.88 19.35
C ASP A 42 54.12 25.38 19.54
N ASN A 43 55.10 24.77 20.20
CA ASN A 43 55.27 23.33 20.38
C ASN A 43 53.99 22.63 20.82
N ASP A 44 53.60 21.65 20.01
CA ASP A 44 52.48 20.74 20.18
C ASP A 44 52.73 19.82 21.39
N GLU A 45 52.57 20.34 22.60
CA GLU A 45 52.31 19.51 23.77
C GLU A 45 50.88 18.98 23.57
N PHE A 46 50.79 17.77 23.02
CA PHE A 46 49.54 17.04 22.77
C PHE A 46 48.84 16.79 24.10
N ILE A 47 48.17 17.81 24.65
CA ILE A 47 47.36 17.71 25.86
C ILE A 47 46.32 16.65 25.53
N ARG A 48 46.46 15.47 26.17
CA ARG A 48 45.58 14.34 25.88
C ARG A 48 44.16 14.79 26.18
N PHE A 49 43.21 14.49 25.30
CA PHE A 49 41.80 14.82 25.47
C PHE A 49 41.26 14.43 26.86
N ALA A 50 41.84 13.39 27.47
CA ALA A 50 41.58 12.96 28.85
C ALA A 50 41.84 14.06 29.91
N ASP A 51 42.81 14.95 29.69
CA ASP A 51 43.22 15.99 30.64
C ASP A 51 42.28 17.22 30.59
N LYS A 52 41.52 17.39 29.50
CA LYS A 52 40.50 18.45 29.35
C LYS A 52 39.09 18.00 29.76
N MET A 53 38.87 16.69 29.93
CA MET A 53 37.54 16.16 30.24
C MET A 53 37.17 16.37 31.71
N LYS A 54 36.39 17.42 31.99
CA LYS A 54 35.84 17.66 33.32
C LYS A 54 34.70 16.69 33.59
N ILE A 55 34.95 15.75 34.50
CA ILE A 55 33.99 14.72 34.92
C ILE A 55 32.64 15.31 35.37
N ASP A 56 32.64 16.52 35.94
CA ASP A 56 31.41 17.19 36.37
C ASP A 56 30.50 17.59 35.18
N ASP A 57 31.05 17.95 34.01
CA ASP A 57 30.26 18.34 32.82
C ASP A 57 29.49 17.14 32.25
N ILE A 58 30.06 15.94 32.41
CA ILE A 58 29.42 14.68 32.04
C ILE A 58 28.28 14.33 33.01
N GLY A 59 28.43 14.71 34.29
CA GLY A 59 27.34 14.59 35.27
C GLY A 59 26.15 15.48 34.91
N ASP A 60 26.39 16.68 34.40
CA ASP A 60 25.33 17.58 33.93
C ASP A 60 24.65 17.03 32.67
N LEU A 61 25.41 16.48 31.72
CA LEU A 61 24.84 15.80 30.55
C LEU A 61 23.98 14.61 30.96
N PHE A 62 24.44 13.81 31.92
CA PHE A 62 23.68 12.68 32.47
C PHE A 62 22.33 13.12 33.06
N GLU A 63 22.32 14.20 33.85
CA GLU A 63 21.08 14.77 34.42
C GLU A 63 20.09 15.25 33.35
N LEU A 64 20.57 15.74 32.21
CA LEU A 64 19.71 16.20 31.10
C LEU A 64 19.04 15.06 30.34
N ILE A 65 19.71 13.90 30.25
CA ILE A 65 19.26 12.78 29.39
C ILE A 65 18.63 11.62 30.16
N LYS A 66 18.86 11.48 31.47
CA LYS A 66 18.39 10.32 32.26
C LYS A 66 16.87 10.15 32.32
N ASP A 67 16.10 11.22 32.06
CA ASP A 67 14.63 11.17 32.01
C ASP A 67 14.11 10.77 30.61
N LYS A 68 14.99 10.76 29.59
CA LYS A 68 14.65 10.47 28.18
C LYS A 68 15.11 9.11 27.69
N ILE A 69 16.10 8.51 28.36
CA ILE A 69 16.75 7.25 27.97
C ILE A 69 16.80 6.33 29.21
N ASP A 70 16.71 5.02 29.00
CA ASP A 70 16.86 4.04 30.09
C ASP A 70 18.17 4.27 30.85
N LEU A 71 18.03 4.46 32.18
CA LEU A 71 19.13 4.66 33.13
C LEU A 71 20.23 3.60 32.98
N LYS A 72 19.87 2.35 32.67
CA LYS A 72 20.80 1.24 32.40
C LYS A 72 21.70 1.57 31.22
N ILE A 73 21.12 1.98 30.09
CA ILE A 73 21.85 2.26 28.84
C ILE A 73 22.81 3.43 29.06
N VAL A 74 22.30 4.53 29.61
CA VAL A 74 23.11 5.74 29.84
C VAL A 74 24.23 5.44 30.84
N THR A 75 23.95 4.70 31.91
CA THR A 75 24.97 4.37 32.91
C THR A 75 26.05 3.46 32.33
N VAL A 76 25.70 2.48 31.49
CA VAL A 76 26.67 1.55 30.90
C VAL A 76 27.57 2.25 29.90
N LEU A 77 27.01 3.09 29.03
CA LEU A 77 27.79 3.91 28.10
C LEU A 77 28.73 4.84 28.85
N LEU A 78 28.22 5.52 29.87
CA LEU A 78 29.02 6.41 30.70
C LEU A 78 30.16 5.68 31.41
N TYR A 79 29.88 4.52 31.99
CA TYR A 79 30.90 3.67 32.60
C TYR A 79 31.96 3.25 31.57
N MET A 80 31.56 2.76 30.40
CA MET A 80 32.51 2.35 29.34
C MET A 80 33.40 3.50 28.88
N THR A 81 32.83 4.70 28.71
CA THR A 81 33.58 5.92 28.36
C THR A 81 34.59 6.29 29.44
N LEU A 82 34.21 6.30 30.72
CA LEU A 82 35.14 6.58 31.82
C LEU A 82 36.28 5.55 31.87
N ARG A 83 35.97 4.27 31.62
CA ARG A 83 36.99 3.21 31.56
C ARG A 83 37.92 3.36 30.37
N HIS A 84 37.41 3.79 29.21
CA HIS A 84 38.20 4.08 28.02
C HIS A 84 39.22 5.19 28.28
N PHE A 85 38.83 6.23 29.02
CA PHE A 85 39.73 7.31 29.45
C PHE A 85 40.66 6.96 30.63
N GLY A 86 40.76 5.68 31.00
CA GLY A 86 41.68 5.23 32.05
C GLY A 86 41.27 5.62 33.47
N ILE A 87 40.02 6.06 33.69
CA ILE A 87 39.55 6.40 35.03
C ILE A 87 39.50 5.13 35.90
N SER A 88 40.16 5.20 37.06
CA SER A 88 40.23 4.08 38.00
C SER A 88 38.84 3.64 38.46
N TRP A 89 38.71 2.37 38.85
CA TRP A 89 37.43 1.80 39.27
C TRP A 89 36.79 2.54 40.44
N VAL A 90 37.60 2.93 41.43
CA VAL A 90 37.14 3.68 42.62
C VAL A 90 36.58 5.04 42.21
N LYS A 91 37.30 5.78 41.36
CA LYS A 91 36.85 7.08 40.85
C LYS A 91 35.57 6.96 40.02
N CYS A 92 35.41 5.91 39.22
CA CYS A 92 34.15 5.63 38.51
C CYS A 92 33.01 5.40 39.50
N ASP A 93 33.23 4.64 40.56
CA ASP A 93 32.18 4.30 41.53
C ASP A 93 31.71 5.50 42.33
N ASP A 94 32.66 6.32 42.80
CA ASP A 94 32.35 7.56 43.49
C ASP A 94 31.57 8.53 42.59
N PHE A 95 31.98 8.64 41.31
CA PHE A 95 31.29 9.49 40.34
C PHE A 95 29.89 9.00 40.00
N LEU A 96 29.73 7.72 39.65
CA LEU A 96 28.42 7.14 39.31
C LEU A 96 27.44 7.22 40.49
N LYS A 97 27.92 7.03 41.73
CA LYS A 97 27.13 7.25 42.94
C LYS A 97 26.72 8.70 43.11
N LYS A 98 27.65 9.66 42.90
CA LYS A 98 27.40 11.10 43.03
C LYS A 98 26.26 11.57 42.11
N ILE A 99 26.19 11.04 40.90
CA ILE A 99 25.17 11.40 39.90
C ILE A 99 23.89 10.53 39.99
N GLY A 100 23.84 9.54 40.88
CA GLY A 100 22.68 8.65 41.04
C GLY A 100 22.50 7.64 39.91
N ALA A 101 23.59 7.26 39.24
CA ALA A 101 23.63 6.18 38.26
C ALA A 101 23.69 4.79 38.92
N LEU A 102 23.64 3.72 38.12
CA LEU A 102 23.91 2.36 38.63
C LEU A 102 25.34 2.26 39.19
N THR A 103 25.52 1.36 40.17
CA THR A 103 26.86 1.09 40.73
C THR A 103 27.83 0.60 39.66
N THR A 104 29.12 0.83 39.85
CA THR A 104 30.17 0.39 38.90
C THR A 104 30.14 -1.12 38.69
N LYS A 105 29.85 -1.89 39.74
CA LYS A 105 29.69 -3.35 39.65
C LYS A 105 28.56 -3.74 38.68
N THR A 106 27.41 -3.07 38.81
CA THR A 106 26.25 -3.30 37.93
C THR A 106 26.53 -2.84 36.52
N ALA A 107 27.12 -1.65 36.35
CA ALA A 107 27.49 -1.11 35.05
C ALA A 107 28.50 -2.00 34.31
N ASN A 108 29.52 -2.53 35.01
CA ASN A 108 30.49 -3.45 34.44
C ASN A 108 29.87 -4.78 34.00
N LYS A 109 28.97 -5.35 34.81
CA LYS A 109 28.25 -6.57 34.44
C LYS A 109 27.52 -6.39 33.10
N TRP A 110 26.80 -5.28 32.96
CA TRP A 110 26.05 -4.99 31.74
C TRP A 110 26.94 -4.57 30.57
N ALA A 111 28.05 -3.87 30.82
CA ALA A 111 29.05 -3.57 29.80
C ALA A 111 29.66 -4.85 29.21
N ASN A 112 29.96 -5.85 30.04
CA ASN A 112 30.46 -7.14 29.56
C ASN A 112 29.41 -7.88 28.71
N ILE A 113 28.13 -7.83 29.08
CA ILE A 113 27.03 -8.42 28.29
C ILE A 113 26.86 -7.68 26.95
N PHE A 114 26.99 -6.35 26.96
CA PHE A 114 26.96 -5.53 25.76
C PHE A 114 28.12 -5.84 24.83
N LEU A 115 29.33 -5.94 25.37
CA LEU A 115 30.55 -6.25 24.62
C LEU A 115 30.57 -7.70 24.10
N SER A 116 29.90 -8.64 24.77
CA SER A 116 29.80 -10.04 24.33
C SER A 116 28.81 -10.25 23.17
N GLY A 117 28.33 -9.19 22.51
CA GLY A 117 27.55 -9.26 21.27
C GLY A 117 26.07 -9.61 21.45
N SER A 118 25.54 -9.66 22.67
CA SER A 118 24.13 -9.98 22.91
C SER A 118 23.31 -8.73 23.21
N LEU A 119 23.00 -7.97 22.16
CA LEU A 119 22.16 -6.77 22.27
C LEU A 119 20.77 -7.11 22.83
N GLU A 120 20.21 -8.26 22.46
CA GLU A 120 18.92 -8.73 22.96
C GLU A 120 18.95 -8.97 24.48
N ASN A 121 20.00 -9.60 25.02
CA ASN A 121 20.13 -9.79 26.47
C ASN A 121 20.47 -8.51 27.21
N PHE A 122 21.18 -7.58 26.57
CA PHE A 122 21.43 -6.25 27.14
C PHE A 122 20.14 -5.43 27.24
N LEU A 123 19.26 -5.52 26.23
CA LEU A 123 17.97 -4.84 26.20
C LEU A 123 16.93 -5.52 27.08
N ALA A 124 16.97 -6.86 27.20
CA ALA A 124 16.09 -7.62 28.06
C ALA A 124 16.17 -7.11 29.51
N GLU A 125 15.05 -6.63 30.04
CA GLU A 125 14.91 -6.26 31.44
C GLU A 125 14.84 -7.53 32.30
N GLY A 126 15.98 -8.21 32.46
CA GLY A 126 16.14 -9.26 33.46
C GLY A 126 16.20 -8.67 34.87
N ARG A 127 15.16 -7.96 35.31
CA ARG A 127 15.01 -7.50 36.69
C ARG A 127 14.17 -8.50 37.47
N GLY A 128 14.86 -9.33 38.26
CA GLY A 128 14.29 -9.88 39.49
C GLY A 128 14.05 -8.76 40.53
N GLY A 129 13.19 -7.79 40.19
CA GLY A 129 12.50 -7.01 41.20
C GLY A 129 11.46 -7.90 41.88
N LYS A 130 10.83 -7.43 42.97
CA LYS A 130 9.58 -8.05 43.44
C LYS A 130 8.70 -8.28 42.21
N HIS A 131 8.42 -9.54 41.89
CA HIS A 131 7.46 -9.89 40.85
C HIS A 131 6.16 -9.26 41.32
N ILE A 132 5.83 -8.07 40.81
CA ILE A 132 4.46 -7.61 40.86
C ILE A 132 3.77 -8.66 39.99
N PRO A 133 2.86 -9.47 40.55
CA PRO A 133 2.19 -10.49 39.76
C PRO A 133 1.65 -9.79 38.53
N SER A 134 2.08 -10.27 37.36
CA SER A 134 1.47 -9.82 36.12
C SER A 134 -0.02 -10.12 36.23
N PHE A 135 -0.85 -9.37 35.51
CA PHE A 135 -2.28 -9.66 35.44
C PHE A 135 -2.55 -11.15 35.16
N TYR A 136 -1.74 -11.78 34.31
CA TYR A 136 -1.87 -13.19 33.97
C TYR A 136 -1.28 -14.15 35.02
N ASP A 137 -0.39 -13.67 35.90
CA ASP A 137 0.06 -14.47 37.05
C ASP A 137 -1.10 -14.69 38.04
N VAL A 138 -2.05 -13.75 38.08
CA VAL A 138 -3.28 -13.85 38.89
C VAL A 138 -4.42 -14.53 38.11
N PHE A 139 -4.48 -14.33 36.79
CA PHE A 139 -5.53 -14.85 35.93
C PHE A 139 -4.97 -15.65 34.73
N PRO A 140 -4.35 -16.83 34.96
CA PRO A 140 -3.72 -17.61 33.90
C PRO A 140 -4.74 -18.16 32.88
N ASP A 141 -5.96 -18.46 33.31
CA ASP A 141 -7.03 -18.96 32.44
C ASP A 141 -7.50 -17.89 31.43
N ILE A 142 -7.45 -16.61 31.84
CA ILE A 142 -7.73 -15.48 30.94
C ILE A 142 -6.61 -15.36 29.90
N GLU A 143 -5.35 -15.60 30.27
CA GLU A 143 -4.23 -15.59 29.32
C GLU A 143 -4.44 -16.63 28.23
N LEU A 144 -4.74 -17.87 28.62
CA LEU A 144 -4.94 -18.98 27.70
C LEU A 144 -6.13 -18.70 26.75
N SER A 145 -7.24 -18.21 27.30
CA SER A 145 -8.43 -17.88 26.53
C SER A 145 -8.19 -16.71 25.57
N ALA A 146 -7.50 -15.66 26.02
CA ALA A 146 -7.17 -14.49 25.21
C ALA A 146 -6.19 -14.83 24.07
N LYS A 147 -5.21 -15.70 24.34
CA LYS A 147 -4.30 -16.22 23.32
C LYS A 147 -5.08 -17.00 22.26
N ASN A 148 -5.93 -17.94 22.67
CA ASN A 148 -6.76 -18.73 21.74
C ASN A 148 -7.70 -17.85 20.91
N TYR A 149 -8.37 -16.89 21.55
CA TYR A 149 -9.21 -15.90 20.87
C TYR A 149 -8.42 -15.12 19.81
N SER A 150 -7.23 -14.62 20.16
CA SER A 150 -6.41 -13.85 19.21
C SER A 150 -5.94 -14.69 18.02
N VAL A 151 -5.56 -15.96 18.23
CA VAL A 151 -5.15 -16.87 17.15
C VAL A 151 -6.32 -17.12 16.19
N GLN A 152 -7.50 -17.43 16.73
CA GLN A 152 -8.70 -17.66 15.91
C GLN A 152 -9.10 -16.40 15.12
N ARG A 153 -9.06 -15.22 15.75
CA ARG A 153 -9.44 -13.96 15.11
C ARG A 153 -8.42 -13.51 14.07
N CYS A 154 -7.13 -13.72 14.28
CA CYS A 154 -6.09 -13.47 13.27
C CYS A 154 -6.22 -14.41 12.07
N ALA A 155 -6.69 -15.65 12.28
CA ALA A 155 -6.93 -16.63 11.22
C ALA A 155 -8.27 -16.40 10.47
N ALA A 156 -9.13 -15.49 10.93
CA ALA A 156 -10.41 -15.22 10.30
C ALA A 156 -10.26 -14.42 8.99
N LYS A 157 -11.04 -14.78 7.96
CA LYS A 157 -11.06 -14.09 6.66
C LYS A 157 -11.50 -12.63 6.75
N ALA A 158 -12.33 -12.29 7.74
CA ALA A 158 -12.84 -10.94 7.94
C ALA A 158 -11.74 -9.91 8.24
N ALA A 159 -10.62 -10.36 8.82
CA ALA A 159 -9.42 -9.55 9.06
C ALA A 159 -9.67 -8.22 9.80
N ASP A 160 -10.69 -8.21 10.67
CA ASP A 160 -11.19 -7.08 11.44
C ASP A 160 -10.61 -7.01 12.87
N PHE A 161 -9.75 -7.96 13.24
CA PHE A 161 -9.19 -8.07 14.57
C PHE A 161 -8.12 -7.02 14.85
N ASP A 162 -8.26 -6.33 15.99
CA ASP A 162 -7.26 -5.42 16.52
C ASP A 162 -7.02 -5.62 18.03
N ALA A 163 -6.13 -4.79 18.58
CA ALA A 163 -5.79 -4.87 20.00
C ALA A 163 -6.91 -4.34 20.92
N PHE A 164 -7.87 -3.59 20.39
CA PHE A 164 -9.03 -3.11 21.15
C PHE A 164 -10.05 -4.25 21.34
N GLU A 165 -10.30 -5.04 20.29
CA GLU A 165 -11.12 -6.25 20.36
C GLU A 165 -10.55 -7.25 21.39
N LEU A 166 -9.22 -7.43 21.42
CA LEU A 166 -8.57 -8.25 22.45
C LEU A 166 -8.78 -7.69 23.87
N ALA A 167 -8.65 -6.37 24.03
CA ALA A 167 -8.84 -5.73 25.33
C ALA A 167 -10.28 -5.88 25.84
N LYS A 168 -11.27 -5.75 24.95
CA LYS A 168 -12.69 -5.98 25.25
C LYS A 168 -12.95 -7.43 25.65
N PHE A 169 -12.40 -8.39 24.91
CA PHE A 169 -12.51 -9.80 25.25
C PHE A 169 -11.96 -10.10 26.66
N ILE A 170 -10.76 -9.60 26.99
CA ILE A 170 -10.14 -9.79 28.31
C ILE A 170 -10.98 -9.17 29.42
N ASP A 171 -11.54 -7.99 29.17
CA ASP A 171 -12.40 -7.28 30.10
C ASP A 171 -13.68 -8.09 30.42
N GLU A 172 -14.36 -8.59 29.39
CA GLU A 172 -15.54 -9.46 29.54
C GLU A 172 -15.22 -10.74 30.32
N GLN A 173 -14.10 -11.40 30.01
CA GLN A 173 -13.66 -12.60 30.71
C GLN A 173 -13.34 -12.33 32.19
N PHE A 174 -12.71 -11.18 32.49
CA PHE A 174 -12.38 -10.81 33.87
C PHE A 174 -13.62 -10.66 34.74
N TYR A 175 -14.62 -9.89 34.29
CA TYR A 175 -15.84 -9.69 35.06
C TYR A 175 -16.69 -10.96 35.15
N MET A 176 -16.68 -11.82 34.12
CA MET A 176 -17.33 -13.13 34.16
C MET A 176 -16.73 -14.06 35.22
N ILE A 177 -15.40 -14.10 35.35
CA ILE A 177 -14.70 -15.00 36.29
C ILE A 177 -14.74 -14.47 37.73
N THR A 178 -14.69 -13.15 37.90
CA THR A 178 -14.65 -12.52 39.23
C THR A 178 -16.02 -12.24 39.85
N ASP A 179 -17.10 -12.33 39.05
CA ASP A 179 -18.47 -11.94 39.42
C ASP A 179 -18.60 -10.49 39.93
N ILE A 180 -17.63 -9.65 39.57
CA ILE A 180 -17.65 -8.22 39.89
C ILE A 180 -18.56 -7.52 38.88
N LYS A 181 -19.43 -6.63 39.34
CA LYS A 181 -20.23 -5.78 38.44
C LYS A 181 -19.36 -4.63 37.92
N LYS A 182 -19.24 -4.54 36.60
CA LYS A 182 -18.56 -3.44 35.91
C LYS A 182 -19.35 -2.13 36.02
N ASP A 183 -18.71 -1.03 36.41
CA ASP A 183 -19.30 0.30 36.27
C ASP A 183 -19.22 0.76 34.81
N PRO A 184 -20.29 1.34 34.22
CA PRO A 184 -20.26 1.87 32.86
C PRO A 184 -19.13 2.88 32.58
N ASN A 185 -18.61 3.55 33.61
CA ASN A 185 -17.53 4.54 33.51
C ASN A 185 -16.13 3.92 33.69
N ASP A 186 -16.02 2.63 34.00
CA ASP A 186 -14.74 1.98 34.19
C ASP A 186 -14.00 1.80 32.86
N SER A 187 -12.70 2.12 32.89
CA SER A 187 -11.79 1.79 31.80
C SER A 187 -11.60 0.28 31.67
N LEU A 188 -11.18 -0.17 30.48
CA LEU A 188 -10.84 -1.58 30.25
C LEU A 188 -9.80 -2.06 31.27
N ILE A 189 -10.03 -3.25 31.83
CA ILE A 189 -9.12 -3.91 32.79
C ILE A 189 -7.69 -4.01 32.26
N ARG A 190 -7.56 -4.22 30.95
CA ARG A 190 -6.30 -4.24 30.24
C ARG A 190 -6.30 -3.22 29.11
N THR A 191 -5.29 -2.35 29.08
CA THR A 191 -5.22 -1.30 28.06
C THR A 191 -4.91 -1.87 26.68
N VAL A 192 -5.33 -1.16 25.63
CA VAL A 192 -5.02 -1.51 24.23
C VAL A 192 -3.50 -1.62 24.01
N GLN A 193 -2.71 -0.73 24.61
CA GLN A 193 -1.25 -0.76 24.54
C GLN A 193 -0.67 -2.04 25.16
N SER A 194 -1.22 -2.49 26.29
CA SER A 194 -0.79 -3.74 26.93
C SER A 194 -1.13 -4.93 26.03
N CYS A 195 -2.34 -4.97 25.49
CA CYS A 195 -2.78 -6.02 24.56
C CYS A 195 -1.88 -6.12 23.30
N ARG A 196 -1.36 -5.00 22.78
CA ARG A 196 -0.36 -5.01 21.70
C ARG A 196 0.95 -5.69 22.11
N LEU A 197 1.38 -5.51 23.36
CA LEU A 197 2.57 -6.17 23.89
C LEU A 197 2.30 -7.67 24.09
N ASP A 198 1.12 -8.06 24.54
CA ASP A 198 0.76 -9.46 24.73
C ASP A 198 0.71 -10.22 23.40
N LEU A 199 0.09 -9.62 22.38
CA LEU A 199 0.09 -10.17 21.02
C LEU A 199 1.52 -10.47 20.54
N ARG A 200 2.44 -9.52 20.73
CA ARG A 200 3.87 -9.73 20.39
C ARG A 200 4.51 -10.83 21.23
N ARG A 201 4.24 -10.87 22.53
CA ARG A 201 4.75 -11.91 23.45
C ARG A 201 4.25 -13.30 23.06
N TRP A 202 3.01 -13.40 22.57
CA TRP A 202 2.42 -14.65 22.11
C TRP A 202 2.88 -15.07 20.70
N GLY A 203 3.69 -14.26 20.03
CA GLY A 203 4.27 -14.55 18.72
C GLY A 203 3.56 -13.89 17.54
N ALA A 204 2.58 -13.01 17.78
CA ALA A 204 1.92 -12.27 16.71
C ALA A 204 2.78 -11.10 16.21
N ARG A 205 2.74 -10.86 14.90
CA ARG A 205 3.39 -9.71 14.24
C ARG A 205 2.34 -8.82 13.62
N PHE A 206 2.52 -7.51 13.72
CA PHE A 206 1.67 -6.54 13.04
C PHE A 206 2.31 -6.18 11.70
N ASP A 207 1.86 -6.82 10.64
CA ASP A 207 2.53 -6.77 9.34
C ASP A 207 1.53 -6.67 8.18
N SER A 208 2.04 -6.29 7.00
CA SER A 208 1.28 -6.33 5.75
C SER A 208 1.15 -7.76 5.25
N ASN A 209 -0.05 -8.15 4.86
CA ASN A 209 -0.26 -9.44 4.21
C ASN A 209 0.20 -9.35 2.73
N SER A 210 1.43 -9.75 2.46
CA SER A 210 2.02 -9.76 1.12
C SER A 210 1.68 -11.01 0.30
N GLN A 211 1.07 -12.04 0.90
CA GLN A 211 0.68 -13.27 0.19
C GLN A 211 -0.50 -12.98 -0.73
N ARG A 212 -0.19 -12.62 -1.99
CA ARG A 212 -1.16 -12.44 -3.07
C ARG A 212 -1.20 -13.72 -3.91
N PRO A 213 -2.38 -14.31 -4.16
CA PRO A 213 -2.52 -15.53 -4.97
C PRO A 213 -2.06 -15.34 -6.43
N TYR A 214 -1.89 -14.11 -6.88
CA TYR A 214 -1.55 -13.77 -8.26
C TYR A 214 -0.08 -14.06 -8.64
N PHE A 215 0.85 -14.19 -7.68
CA PHE A 215 2.26 -14.40 -7.98
C PHE A 215 2.55 -15.78 -8.61
N GLU A 216 1.81 -16.83 -8.24
CA GLU A 216 2.08 -18.19 -8.71
C GLU A 216 1.77 -18.41 -10.20
N GLY A 217 0.86 -17.60 -10.78
CA GLY A 217 0.49 -17.71 -12.18
C GLY A 217 1.40 -16.94 -13.15
N GLN A 218 2.07 -15.88 -12.69
CA GLN A 218 2.82 -14.97 -13.57
C GLN A 218 4.13 -15.56 -14.10
N GLU A 219 4.72 -16.51 -13.39
CA GLU A 219 6.00 -17.12 -13.74
C GLU A 219 5.86 -18.45 -14.50
N ARG A 220 4.63 -18.80 -14.91
CA ARG A 220 4.42 -19.93 -15.81
C ARG A 220 5.12 -19.69 -17.15
N PRO A 221 5.78 -20.70 -17.75
CA PRO A 221 6.54 -20.52 -18.99
C PRO A 221 5.73 -19.92 -20.14
N ASP A 222 4.46 -20.32 -20.29
CA ASP A 222 3.57 -19.79 -21.34
C ASP A 222 3.21 -18.31 -21.12
N VAL A 223 3.01 -17.89 -19.86
CA VAL A 223 2.77 -16.49 -19.50
C VAL A 223 4.02 -15.65 -19.72
N VAL A 224 5.20 -16.16 -19.33
CA VAL A 224 6.49 -15.50 -19.56
C VAL A 224 6.76 -15.30 -21.05
N GLN A 225 6.46 -16.32 -21.87
CA GLN A 225 6.55 -16.23 -23.33
C GLN A 225 5.64 -15.14 -23.87
N HIS A 226 4.36 -15.14 -23.50
CA HIS A 226 3.40 -14.14 -23.97
C HIS A 226 3.79 -12.70 -23.57
N ARG A 227 4.33 -12.50 -22.35
CA ARG A 227 4.90 -11.19 -21.95
C ARG A 227 6.06 -10.78 -22.84
N THR A 228 6.91 -11.72 -23.22
CA THR A 228 8.06 -11.46 -24.10
C THR A 228 7.60 -11.05 -25.50
N GLU A 229 6.61 -11.74 -26.05
CA GLU A 229 5.99 -11.39 -27.34
C GLU A 229 5.33 -10.01 -27.29
N PHE A 230 4.61 -9.69 -26.20
CA PHE A 230 4.04 -8.37 -25.98
C PHE A 230 5.11 -7.27 -25.98
N LEU A 231 6.22 -7.47 -25.27
CA LEU A 231 7.32 -6.49 -25.23
C LEU A 231 8.03 -6.34 -26.58
N GLN A 232 8.12 -7.40 -27.38
CA GLN A 232 8.70 -7.34 -28.73
C GLN A 232 7.93 -6.41 -29.66
N HIS A 233 6.65 -6.15 -29.39
CA HIS A 233 5.86 -5.18 -30.14
C HIS A 233 6.26 -3.73 -29.80
N PHE A 234 6.36 -3.38 -28.51
CA PHE A 234 6.57 -2.00 -28.06
C PHE A 234 8.03 -1.54 -28.07
N ILE A 235 8.99 -2.45 -27.83
CA ILE A 235 10.41 -2.07 -27.72
C ILE A 235 10.93 -1.44 -29.03
N PRO A 236 10.67 -2.00 -30.23
CA PRO A 236 11.17 -1.44 -31.48
C PRO A 236 10.53 -0.09 -31.84
N THR A 237 9.28 0.14 -31.45
CA THR A 237 8.51 1.37 -31.74
C THR A 237 8.54 2.37 -30.60
N LYS A 238 9.34 2.14 -29.55
CA LYS A 238 9.34 2.98 -28.34
C LYS A 238 9.50 4.48 -28.63
N ASP A 239 10.29 4.82 -29.65
CA ASP A 239 10.65 6.20 -30.00
C ASP A 239 9.54 6.92 -30.79
N SER A 240 8.46 6.22 -31.17
CA SER A 240 7.24 6.81 -31.71
C SER A 240 6.20 7.16 -30.65
N TYR A 241 6.37 6.73 -29.40
CA TYR A 241 5.46 7.07 -28.31
C TYR A 241 5.94 8.30 -27.53
N TYR A 242 4.99 9.02 -26.94
CA TYR A 242 5.32 9.92 -25.84
C TYR A 242 5.86 9.06 -24.69
N LEU A 243 6.72 9.56 -23.82
CA LEU A 243 7.14 8.83 -22.62
C LEU A 243 7.36 9.82 -21.48
N ILE A 244 7.42 9.34 -20.25
CA ILE A 244 7.80 10.15 -19.09
C ILE A 244 9.18 9.71 -18.62
N SER A 245 10.11 10.65 -18.54
CA SER A 245 11.47 10.37 -18.07
C SER A 245 11.45 9.92 -16.61
N GLU A 246 12.27 8.93 -16.30
CA GLU A 246 12.52 8.53 -14.91
C GLU A 246 13.33 9.61 -14.16
N GLY A 247 13.03 9.81 -12.87
CA GLY A 247 13.79 10.72 -11.99
C GLY A 247 12.92 11.54 -11.04
N ALA A 248 13.57 12.33 -10.18
CA ALA A 248 12.89 13.15 -9.17
C ALA A 248 12.02 14.27 -9.77
N GLN A 249 12.20 14.60 -11.05
CA GLN A 249 11.44 15.60 -11.80
C GLN A 249 11.09 15.01 -13.18
N PRO A 250 10.04 14.17 -13.26
CA PRO A 250 9.65 13.53 -14.51
C PRO A 250 9.26 14.56 -15.58
N LYS A 251 9.73 14.36 -16.80
CA LYS A 251 9.45 15.22 -17.97
C LYS A 251 8.94 14.39 -19.13
N TRP A 252 8.06 14.98 -19.93
CA TRP A 252 7.62 14.39 -21.18
C TRP A 252 8.78 14.29 -22.18
N GLN A 253 8.94 13.11 -22.74
CA GLN A 253 9.74 12.80 -23.91
C GLN A 253 8.77 12.72 -25.09
N ILE A 254 9.06 13.49 -26.14
CA ILE A 254 8.21 13.61 -27.32
C ILE A 254 8.72 12.60 -28.37
N PRO A 255 7.84 11.95 -29.14
CA PRO A 255 8.22 11.09 -30.25
C PRO A 255 9.25 11.75 -31.18
N THR A 256 10.28 11.01 -31.58
CA THR A 256 11.35 11.54 -32.45
C THR A 256 11.41 10.87 -33.82
N VAL A 257 10.70 9.75 -34.00
CA VAL A 257 10.75 8.94 -35.22
C VAL A 257 9.34 8.54 -35.65
N GLY A 258 9.10 8.54 -36.97
CA GLY A 258 7.87 8.04 -37.57
C GLY A 258 6.65 8.91 -37.29
N THR A 259 5.46 8.31 -37.44
CA THR A 259 4.20 8.94 -37.04
C THR A 259 4.08 8.87 -35.52
N PRO A 260 3.95 10.01 -34.82
CA PRO A 260 3.68 10.03 -33.39
C PRO A 260 2.50 9.12 -33.03
N THR A 261 2.70 8.25 -32.05
CA THR A 261 1.69 7.27 -31.62
C THR A 261 1.28 7.53 -30.18
N ILE A 262 -0.02 7.59 -29.94
CA ILE A 262 -0.60 7.78 -28.61
C ILE A 262 -0.99 6.42 -28.06
N LEU A 263 -0.46 6.09 -26.88
CA LEU A 263 -0.90 4.93 -26.12
C LEU A 263 -2.09 5.32 -25.24
N ILE A 264 -3.16 4.56 -25.36
CA ILE A 264 -4.32 4.62 -24.47
C ILE A 264 -4.40 3.28 -23.73
N PHE A 265 -4.42 3.30 -22.41
CA PHE A 265 -4.59 2.12 -21.58
C PHE A 265 -6.01 2.10 -21.01
N HIS A 266 -6.66 0.95 -21.06
CA HIS A 266 -7.99 0.77 -20.50
C HIS A 266 -7.99 -0.38 -19.50
N ASP A 267 -8.67 -0.17 -18.38
CA ASP A 267 -8.83 -1.15 -17.30
C ASP A 267 -10.07 -0.80 -16.46
N GLU A 268 -10.61 -1.79 -15.75
CA GLU A 268 -11.69 -1.60 -14.79
C GLU A 268 -11.23 -1.86 -13.35
N SER A 269 -11.53 -0.91 -12.48
CA SER A 269 -11.23 -0.99 -11.05
C SER A 269 -12.50 -0.99 -10.21
N THR A 270 -12.59 -1.95 -9.29
CA THR A 270 -13.68 -1.98 -8.30
C THR A 270 -13.23 -1.37 -6.99
N PHE A 271 -13.85 -0.25 -6.61
CA PHE A 271 -13.65 0.40 -5.32
C PHE A 271 -14.72 -0.06 -4.35
N ARG A 272 -14.33 -0.46 -3.13
CA ARG A 272 -15.28 -0.89 -2.10
C ARG A 272 -15.21 0.00 -0.87
N SER A 273 -16.35 0.29 -0.25
CA SER A 273 -16.37 0.89 1.08
C SER A 273 -15.91 -0.14 2.13
N GLY A 274 -15.18 0.33 3.15
CA GLY A 274 -14.68 -0.54 4.21
C GLY A 274 -13.56 -1.50 3.78
N GLU A 275 -12.68 -1.07 2.86
CA GLU A 275 -11.44 -1.81 2.59
C GLU A 275 -10.69 -2.07 3.90
N VAL A 276 -10.31 -3.33 4.07
CA VAL A 276 -9.67 -3.79 5.30
C VAL A 276 -8.25 -3.23 5.36
N SER A 277 -7.81 -2.81 6.54
CA SER A 277 -6.45 -2.32 6.77
C SER A 277 -5.42 -3.25 6.12
N ALA A 278 -4.50 -2.65 5.34
CA ALA A 278 -3.41 -3.37 4.67
C ALA A 278 -2.48 -4.08 5.68
N LYS A 279 -2.53 -3.70 6.97
CA LYS A 279 -1.79 -4.32 8.08
C LYS A 279 -2.73 -4.96 9.09
N ARG A 280 -2.35 -6.14 9.59
CA ARG A 280 -3.08 -6.86 10.65
C ARG A 280 -2.12 -7.66 11.52
N TRP A 281 -2.65 -8.19 12.62
CA TRP A 281 -1.93 -9.16 13.44
C TRP A 281 -1.92 -10.54 12.76
N LEU A 282 -0.74 -11.15 12.67
CA LEU A 282 -0.48 -12.44 12.02
C LEU A 282 0.26 -13.37 12.96
N TYR A 283 -0.10 -14.65 12.95
CA TYR A 283 0.63 -15.72 13.64
C TYR A 283 1.31 -16.64 12.62
N ASN A 284 2.57 -17.04 12.89
CA ASN A 284 3.33 -18.05 12.13
C ASN A 284 3.33 -17.86 10.60
N ASP A 285 3.38 -16.62 10.12
CA ASP A 285 3.33 -16.25 8.69
C ASP A 285 2.12 -16.84 7.91
N GLN A 286 1.12 -17.34 8.63
CA GLN A 286 -0.13 -17.82 8.06
C GLN A 286 -1.08 -16.63 7.93
N ALA A 287 -1.15 -16.11 6.71
CA ALA A 287 -2.03 -15.01 6.38
C ALA A 287 -3.23 -15.57 5.59
N PRO A 288 -4.43 -15.73 6.20
CA PRO A 288 -5.60 -16.14 5.45
C PRO A 288 -5.89 -15.12 4.33
N PHE A 289 -6.29 -15.61 3.15
CA PHE A 289 -6.69 -14.74 2.04
C PHE A 289 -7.78 -13.75 2.49
N TYR A 290 -7.69 -12.52 2.02
CA TYR A 290 -8.72 -11.51 2.24
C TYR A 290 -10.07 -12.02 1.71
N SER A 291 -11.12 -11.94 2.53
CA SER A 291 -12.45 -11.84 1.93
C SER A 291 -12.54 -10.48 1.24
N LYS A 292 -13.07 -10.45 0.02
CA LYS A 292 -13.54 -9.23 -0.63
C LYS A 292 -14.38 -8.43 0.39
N GLY A 293 -14.03 -7.16 0.65
CA GLY A 293 -14.63 -6.35 1.71
C GLY A 293 -16.17 -6.30 1.64
N ARG A 294 -16.85 -6.15 2.79
CA ARG A 294 -18.31 -6.28 2.93
C ARG A 294 -19.11 -5.03 2.57
N GLY A 295 -18.45 -3.94 2.16
CA GLY A 295 -19.11 -2.68 1.86
C GLY A 295 -19.65 -2.57 0.42
N ARG A 296 -20.36 -1.47 0.17
CA ARG A 296 -20.85 -1.09 -1.16
C ARG A 296 -19.68 -0.97 -2.12
N SER A 297 -19.86 -1.36 -3.37
CA SER A 297 -18.82 -1.30 -4.38
C SER A 297 -19.26 -0.48 -5.59
N ASN A 298 -18.33 0.31 -6.11
CA ASN A 298 -18.47 1.03 -7.36
C ASN A 298 -17.40 0.51 -8.33
N MET A 299 -17.80 0.18 -9.56
CA MET A 299 -16.85 -0.19 -10.61
C MET A 299 -16.61 1.02 -11.49
N LEU A 300 -15.35 1.38 -11.67
CA LEU A 300 -14.92 2.44 -12.58
C LEU A 300 -14.20 1.80 -13.75
N SER A 301 -14.45 2.30 -14.95
CA SER A 301 -13.78 1.92 -16.18
C SER A 301 -13.25 3.17 -16.86
N ASP A 302 -11.95 3.22 -17.11
CA ASP A 302 -11.25 4.46 -17.45
C ASP A 302 -10.26 4.27 -18.62
N PHE A 303 -10.02 5.34 -19.37
CA PHE A 303 -9.03 5.38 -20.44
C PHE A 303 -7.87 6.31 -20.09
N LEU A 304 -6.75 5.72 -19.67
CA LEU A 304 -5.53 6.47 -19.39
C LEU A 304 -4.81 6.81 -20.68
N VAL A 305 -4.41 8.06 -20.83
CA VAL A 305 -3.74 8.55 -22.03
C VAL A 305 -2.30 8.91 -21.70
N MET A 306 -1.40 8.42 -22.54
CA MET A 306 0.01 8.71 -22.43
C MET A 306 0.38 9.85 -23.39
N HIS A 307 -0.03 11.06 -23.01
CA HIS A 307 0.13 12.31 -23.79
C HIS A 307 0.13 13.54 -22.85
N PRO A 308 0.83 14.64 -23.18
CA PRO A 308 0.85 15.86 -22.35
C PRO A 308 -0.49 16.54 -22.09
N SER A 309 -1.55 16.18 -22.82
CA SER A 309 -2.90 16.74 -22.63
C SER A 309 -3.57 16.33 -21.31
N GLY A 310 -3.10 15.26 -20.67
CA GLY A 310 -3.64 14.78 -19.41
C GLY A 310 -3.62 13.26 -19.29
N PRO A 311 -3.73 12.73 -18.06
CA PRO A 311 -3.61 11.30 -17.79
C PRO A 311 -4.87 10.50 -18.17
N PHE A 312 -6.01 11.16 -18.39
CA PHE A 312 -7.27 10.52 -18.79
C PHE A 312 -7.77 11.11 -20.10
N PHE A 313 -8.45 10.30 -20.89
CA PHE A 313 -9.11 10.77 -22.10
C PHE A 313 -10.27 11.69 -21.73
N GLN A 314 -10.28 12.91 -22.27
CA GLN A 314 -11.38 13.85 -22.11
C GLN A 314 -11.33 14.89 -23.22
N LEU A 315 -12.50 15.29 -23.74
CA LEU A 315 -12.61 16.43 -24.65
C LEU A 315 -12.69 17.75 -23.88
N SER A 316 -12.12 18.81 -24.44
CA SER A 316 -12.41 20.18 -24.03
C SER A 316 -13.88 20.51 -24.33
N PRO A 317 -14.46 21.54 -23.68
CA PRO A 317 -15.85 21.93 -23.94
C PRO A 317 -16.13 22.19 -25.42
N THR A 318 -15.22 22.89 -26.11
CA THR A 318 -15.37 23.20 -27.54
C THR A 318 -15.26 21.98 -28.45
N GLU A 319 -14.42 21.00 -28.10
CA GLU A 319 -14.33 19.73 -28.82
C GLU A 319 -15.63 18.91 -28.62
N TYR A 320 -16.16 18.89 -27.39
CA TYR A 320 -17.39 18.16 -27.09
C TYR A 320 -18.63 18.79 -27.74
N ASP A 321 -18.74 20.11 -27.78
CA ASP A 321 -19.82 20.80 -28.50
C ASP A 321 -19.85 20.44 -30.00
N LYS A 322 -18.68 20.21 -30.60
CA LYS A 322 -18.58 19.71 -31.99
C LYS A 322 -19.01 18.24 -32.07
N ALA A 323 -18.63 17.42 -31.08
CA ALA A 323 -19.04 16.03 -30.99
C ALA A 323 -20.56 15.89 -30.89
N LEU A 324 -21.22 16.66 -30.02
CA LEU A 324 -22.68 16.66 -29.85
C LEU A 324 -23.44 17.06 -31.12
N LYS A 325 -22.88 17.96 -31.94
CA LYS A 325 -23.49 18.33 -33.22
C LYS A 325 -23.52 17.17 -34.22
N LYS A 326 -22.55 16.26 -34.17
CA LYS A 326 -22.46 15.10 -35.06
C LYS A 326 -23.12 13.86 -34.46
N TYR A 327 -23.00 13.69 -33.15
CA TYR A 327 -23.49 12.56 -32.37
C TYR A 327 -24.34 13.07 -31.19
N PRO A 328 -25.59 13.49 -31.43
CA PRO A 328 -26.47 14.00 -30.37
C PRO A 328 -26.73 12.97 -29.27
N GLU A 329 -26.67 11.67 -29.57
CA GLU A 329 -26.88 10.58 -28.64
C GLU A 329 -25.83 10.51 -27.50
N LEU A 330 -24.74 11.26 -27.61
CA LEU A 330 -23.72 11.38 -26.56
C LEU A 330 -24.24 12.10 -25.31
N ASP A 331 -25.32 12.87 -25.43
CA ASP A 331 -25.99 13.64 -24.34
C ASP A 331 -27.26 12.95 -23.82
N GLU A 332 -27.64 11.82 -24.40
CA GLU A 332 -28.80 11.06 -23.94
C GLU A 332 -28.49 10.34 -22.61
N GLU A 333 -29.49 10.23 -21.72
CA GLU A 333 -29.37 9.42 -20.51
C GLU A 333 -29.14 7.96 -20.90
N GLN A 334 -28.03 7.39 -20.42
CA GLN A 334 -27.69 5.99 -20.61
C GLN A 334 -27.72 5.26 -19.27
N GLU A 335 -27.81 3.93 -19.32
CA GLU A 335 -27.73 3.06 -18.13
C GLU A 335 -26.35 3.15 -17.44
N ILE A 336 -25.34 3.56 -18.20
CA ILE A 336 -23.96 3.74 -17.73
C ILE A 336 -23.73 5.21 -17.36
N ASP A 337 -23.20 5.45 -16.17
CA ASP A 337 -22.87 6.80 -15.70
C ASP A 337 -21.51 7.24 -16.26
N TYR A 338 -21.54 7.97 -17.37
CA TYR A 338 -20.34 8.49 -18.02
C TYR A 338 -19.82 9.76 -17.35
N VAL A 339 -18.50 9.86 -17.25
CA VAL A 339 -17.83 11.11 -16.91
C VAL A 339 -18.04 12.11 -18.04
N GLU A 340 -18.40 13.34 -17.67
CA GLU A 340 -18.65 14.44 -18.59
C GLU A 340 -17.51 14.60 -19.62
N ARG A 341 -17.86 14.63 -20.90
CA ARG A 341 -16.93 14.82 -22.04
C ARG A 341 -15.86 13.71 -22.18
N SER A 342 -16.12 12.54 -21.60
CA SER A 342 -15.23 11.38 -21.66
C SER A 342 -15.99 10.10 -22.08
N ALA A 343 -15.24 9.03 -22.33
CA ALA A 343 -15.72 7.66 -22.42
C ALA A 343 -15.53 6.89 -21.10
N SER A 344 -14.87 7.48 -20.11
CA SER A 344 -14.78 6.94 -18.75
C SER A 344 -16.17 6.81 -18.13
N ALA A 345 -16.40 5.72 -17.40
CA ALA A 345 -17.72 5.34 -16.92
C ALA A 345 -17.67 4.70 -15.53
N SER A 346 -18.79 4.80 -14.80
CA SER A 346 -19.01 4.09 -13.55
C SER A 346 -20.30 3.29 -13.55
N VAL A 347 -20.31 2.18 -12.81
CA VAL A 347 -21.49 1.34 -12.60
C VAL A 347 -21.58 0.92 -11.14
N HIS A 348 -22.75 1.12 -10.54
CA HIS A 348 -23.00 0.82 -9.14
C HIS A 348 -23.42 -0.65 -8.93
N ILE A 349 -22.51 -1.49 -8.45
CA ILE A 349 -22.70 -2.95 -8.32
C ILE A 349 -23.91 -3.37 -7.45
N SER A 350 -24.48 -2.47 -6.62
CA SER A 350 -25.67 -2.78 -5.80
C SER A 350 -27.01 -2.55 -6.50
N SER A 351 -27.05 -1.75 -7.57
CA SER A 351 -28.24 -1.45 -8.39
C SER A 351 -28.09 -1.99 -9.80
N ASP A 352 -26.88 -1.90 -10.34
CA ASP A 352 -26.52 -2.13 -11.72
C ASP A 352 -25.54 -3.30 -11.82
N ALA A 353 -25.63 -4.05 -12.92
CA ALA A 353 -24.79 -5.22 -13.16
C ALA A 353 -23.30 -4.85 -13.26
N TYR A 354 -22.41 -5.85 -13.29
CA TYR A 354 -21.01 -5.63 -13.65
C TYR A 354 -20.90 -5.10 -15.10
N PHE A 355 -19.78 -4.46 -15.45
CA PHE A 355 -19.45 -4.24 -16.87
C PHE A 355 -19.49 -5.58 -17.61
N ASP A 356 -20.41 -5.66 -18.57
CA ASP A 356 -20.62 -6.78 -19.46
C ASP A 356 -20.16 -6.45 -20.88
N ASN A 357 -20.34 -7.38 -21.81
CA ASN A 357 -19.90 -7.18 -23.18
C ASN A 357 -20.59 -5.98 -23.87
N SER A 358 -21.87 -5.73 -23.57
CA SER A 358 -22.63 -4.63 -24.17
C SER A 358 -22.15 -3.28 -23.67
N THR A 359 -21.96 -3.16 -22.36
CA THR A 359 -21.51 -1.92 -21.72
C THR A 359 -20.09 -1.56 -22.13
N ILE A 360 -19.16 -2.52 -22.18
CA ILE A 360 -17.80 -2.30 -22.69
C ILE A 360 -17.82 -1.92 -24.17
N LEU A 361 -18.63 -2.58 -25.00
CA LEU A 361 -18.73 -2.22 -26.41
C LEU A 361 -19.25 -0.78 -26.60
N ALA A 362 -20.32 -0.40 -25.89
CA ALA A 362 -20.87 0.95 -25.92
C ALA A 362 -19.84 2.00 -25.48
N GLN A 363 -19.04 1.66 -24.46
CA GLN A 363 -17.97 2.51 -23.97
C GLN A 363 -16.87 2.76 -25.03
N PHE A 364 -16.42 1.71 -25.72
CA PHE A 364 -15.44 1.83 -26.81
C PHE A 364 -16.01 2.54 -28.04
N GLU A 365 -17.27 2.29 -28.39
CA GLU A 365 -17.95 3.04 -29.46
C GLU A 365 -18.01 4.54 -29.12
N ARG A 366 -18.31 4.88 -27.87
CA ARG A 366 -18.26 6.27 -27.38
C ARG A 366 -16.85 6.84 -27.49
N LEU A 367 -15.82 6.11 -27.06
CA LEU A 367 -14.42 6.54 -27.21
C LEU A 367 -14.08 6.86 -28.67
N PHE A 368 -14.40 5.97 -29.61
CA PHE A 368 -14.10 6.17 -31.02
C PHE A 368 -14.82 7.37 -31.63
N LYS A 369 -16.08 7.63 -31.24
CA LYS A 369 -16.80 8.86 -31.63
C LYS A 369 -16.11 10.11 -31.10
N LEU A 370 -15.65 10.10 -29.85
CA LEU A 370 -15.00 11.24 -29.23
C LEU A 370 -13.58 11.49 -29.76
N LEU A 371 -12.83 10.44 -30.09
CA LEU A 371 -11.46 10.53 -30.59
C LEU A 371 -11.34 11.38 -31.87
N GLU A 372 -12.36 11.36 -32.73
CA GLU A 372 -12.41 12.18 -33.96
C GLU A 372 -12.28 13.70 -33.67
N PHE A 373 -12.69 14.13 -32.48
CA PHE A 373 -12.72 15.55 -32.10
C PHE A 373 -11.53 15.97 -31.24
N LYS A 374 -10.65 15.05 -30.84
CA LYS A 374 -9.52 15.38 -29.98
C LYS A 374 -8.43 16.04 -30.82
N GLU A 375 -8.41 17.36 -30.85
CA GLU A 375 -7.58 18.15 -31.78
C GLU A 375 -6.08 17.88 -31.58
N CYS A 376 -5.64 17.72 -30.33
CA CYS A 376 -4.24 17.42 -30.04
C CYS A 376 -3.81 16.01 -30.47
N PHE A 377 -4.74 15.13 -30.85
CA PHE A 377 -4.44 13.78 -31.37
C PHE A 377 -4.45 13.74 -32.90
N ASN A 378 -4.74 14.87 -33.57
CA ASN A 378 -4.69 14.94 -35.02
C ASN A 378 -3.31 14.53 -35.54
N ASN A 379 -3.29 13.78 -36.64
CA ASN A 379 -2.08 13.22 -37.27
C ASN A 379 -1.27 12.25 -36.39
N HIS A 380 -1.88 11.67 -35.35
CA HIS A 380 -1.29 10.60 -34.57
C HIS A 380 -1.85 9.24 -34.98
N SER A 381 -1.03 8.21 -34.85
CA SER A 381 -1.52 6.84 -34.71
C SER A 381 -2.01 6.63 -33.28
N ILE A 382 -2.98 5.75 -33.07
CA ILE A 382 -3.52 5.44 -31.74
C ILE A 382 -3.44 3.93 -31.55
N GLU A 383 -2.83 3.52 -30.45
CA GLU A 383 -2.80 2.13 -29.99
C GLU A 383 -3.49 2.07 -28.63
N ILE A 384 -4.49 1.19 -28.53
CA ILE A 384 -5.25 0.97 -27.30
C ILE A 384 -4.84 -0.37 -26.70
N VAL A 385 -4.40 -0.34 -25.45
CA VAL A 385 -3.96 -1.50 -24.68
C VAL A 385 -5.03 -1.84 -23.65
N VAL A 386 -5.51 -3.07 -23.71
CA VAL A 386 -6.52 -3.65 -22.81
C VAL A 386 -5.97 -4.94 -22.21
N ASP A 387 -6.59 -5.41 -21.14
CA ASP A 387 -6.32 -6.76 -20.64
C ASP A 387 -6.99 -7.83 -21.53
N ASN A 388 -6.81 -9.10 -21.19
CA ASN A 388 -7.38 -10.23 -21.93
C ASN A 388 -8.73 -10.68 -21.35
N ALA A 389 -9.49 -9.79 -20.70
CA ALA A 389 -10.84 -10.10 -20.23
C ALA A 389 -11.73 -10.50 -21.42
N ARG A 390 -12.65 -11.43 -21.15
CA ARG A 390 -13.58 -11.92 -22.19
C ARG A 390 -14.40 -10.77 -22.80
N THR A 391 -14.69 -9.74 -22.01
CA THR A 391 -15.40 -8.51 -22.42
C THR A 391 -14.66 -7.75 -23.51
N HIS A 392 -13.33 -7.67 -23.50
CA HIS A 392 -12.56 -7.01 -24.56
C HIS A 392 -12.41 -7.86 -25.84
N SER A 393 -12.61 -9.17 -25.74
CA SER A 393 -12.68 -10.05 -26.92
C SER A 393 -14.08 -10.12 -27.54
N ALA A 394 -15.07 -9.49 -26.91
CA ALA A 394 -16.44 -9.48 -27.41
C ALA A 394 -16.52 -8.73 -28.73
N ARG A 395 -17.20 -9.32 -29.70
CA ARG A 395 -17.36 -8.75 -31.04
C ARG A 395 -18.83 -8.72 -31.40
N ALA A 396 -19.33 -7.53 -31.74
CA ALA A 396 -20.58 -7.40 -32.45
C ALA A 396 -20.35 -7.77 -33.92
N TYR A 397 -21.24 -8.58 -34.48
CA TYR A 397 -21.25 -8.93 -35.89
C TYR A 397 -22.45 -8.28 -36.55
N ASN A 398 -22.22 -7.54 -37.63
CA ASN A 398 -23.32 -7.03 -38.43
C ASN A 398 -23.79 -8.14 -39.39
N LEU A 399 -25.09 -8.17 -39.73
CA LEU A 399 -25.59 -9.04 -40.80
C LEU A 399 -24.82 -8.82 -42.11
N LEU A 400 -24.42 -7.59 -42.41
CA LEU A 400 -23.60 -7.24 -43.57
C LEU A 400 -22.23 -7.93 -43.58
N ASP A 401 -21.78 -8.46 -42.44
CA ASP A 401 -20.51 -9.17 -42.38
C ASP A 401 -20.57 -10.58 -42.94
N PHE A 402 -21.77 -11.14 -43.07
CA PHE A 402 -22.02 -12.43 -43.67
C PHE A 402 -22.21 -12.26 -45.18
N GLY A 403 -21.55 -13.11 -45.95
CA GLY A 403 -21.81 -13.20 -47.37
C GLY A 403 -23.20 -13.78 -47.64
N LYS A 404 -23.76 -13.46 -48.81
CA LYS A 404 -25.15 -13.80 -49.14
C LYS A 404 -25.34 -15.24 -49.60
N GLY A 405 -24.32 -15.84 -50.23
CA GLY A 405 -24.37 -17.16 -50.87
C GLY A 405 -23.58 -18.26 -50.17
N VAL A 406 -23.62 -19.48 -50.71
CA VAL A 406 -22.79 -20.60 -50.21
C VAL A 406 -21.32 -20.33 -50.49
N SER A 407 -20.44 -20.74 -49.56
CA SER A 407 -18.98 -20.55 -49.66
C SER A 407 -18.55 -19.08 -49.63
N THR A 408 -19.41 -18.19 -49.13
CA THR A 408 -19.10 -16.77 -48.95
C THR A 408 -18.68 -16.47 -47.51
N ARG A 409 -18.16 -15.27 -47.25
CA ARG A 409 -17.59 -14.90 -45.94
C ARG A 409 -18.55 -15.22 -44.79
N SER A 410 -18.13 -16.04 -43.82
CA SER A 410 -18.83 -16.18 -42.53
C SER A 410 -17.88 -15.69 -41.44
N PRO A 411 -18.27 -14.70 -40.63
CA PRO A 411 -17.40 -14.15 -39.61
C PRO A 411 -17.36 -15.01 -38.32
N VAL A 412 -18.22 -16.04 -38.24
CA VAL A 412 -18.32 -16.99 -37.12
C VAL A 412 -18.59 -18.41 -37.62
N ASP A 413 -18.20 -19.41 -36.83
CA ASP A 413 -18.38 -20.83 -37.16
C ASP A 413 -19.72 -21.40 -36.71
N GLN A 414 -20.32 -20.82 -35.67
CA GLN A 414 -21.56 -21.28 -35.07
C GLN A 414 -22.32 -20.11 -34.43
N LEU A 415 -23.63 -20.13 -34.57
CA LEU A 415 -24.57 -19.27 -33.86
C LEU A 415 -25.17 -20.06 -32.69
N GLN A 416 -25.31 -19.42 -31.53
CA GLN A 416 -25.97 -19.98 -30.36
C GLN A 416 -26.92 -18.92 -29.80
N TRP A 417 -28.15 -19.31 -29.46
CA TRP A 417 -29.15 -18.42 -28.86
C TRP A 417 -30.05 -19.20 -27.92
N VAL A 418 -30.77 -18.50 -27.05
CA VAL A 418 -31.79 -19.10 -26.17
C VAL A 418 -33.15 -18.72 -26.75
N ASP A 419 -34.01 -19.71 -26.98
CA ASP A 419 -35.37 -19.48 -27.47
C ASP A 419 -36.34 -19.05 -26.35
N ASP A 420 -37.57 -18.70 -26.72
CA ASP A 420 -38.63 -18.27 -25.79
C ASP A 420 -38.98 -19.32 -24.71
N LYS A 421 -38.52 -20.56 -24.86
CA LYS A 421 -38.72 -21.66 -23.90
C LYS A 421 -37.51 -21.87 -22.99
N GLY A 422 -36.50 -21.01 -23.09
CA GLY A 422 -35.26 -21.13 -22.33
C GLY A 422 -34.32 -22.23 -22.83
N VAL A 423 -34.56 -22.77 -24.03
CA VAL A 423 -33.72 -23.84 -24.58
C VAL A 423 -32.62 -23.23 -25.43
N THR A 424 -31.37 -23.62 -25.14
CA THR A 424 -30.22 -23.22 -25.97
C THR A 424 -30.29 -23.91 -27.32
N GLN A 425 -30.45 -23.11 -28.37
CA GLN A 425 -30.41 -23.51 -29.76
C GLN A 425 -29.02 -23.23 -30.32
N SER A 426 -28.63 -23.99 -31.34
CA SER A 426 -27.39 -23.75 -32.04
C SER A 426 -27.46 -24.12 -33.52
N LEU A 427 -26.77 -23.32 -34.34
CA LEU A 427 -26.70 -23.48 -35.78
C LEU A 427 -25.25 -23.33 -36.24
N SER A 428 -24.68 -24.36 -36.87
CA SER A 428 -23.38 -24.23 -37.52
C SER A 428 -23.50 -23.33 -38.76
N CYS A 429 -22.57 -22.38 -38.91
CA CYS A 429 -22.44 -21.54 -40.09
C CYS A 429 -21.76 -22.27 -41.26
N TYR A 430 -21.48 -23.57 -41.13
CA TYR A 430 -20.90 -24.40 -42.17
C TYR A 430 -21.79 -25.60 -42.45
N PHE A 431 -21.80 -26.08 -43.69
CA PHE A 431 -22.51 -27.30 -44.03
C PHE A 431 -21.79 -28.51 -43.43
N LEU A 432 -22.45 -29.23 -42.52
CA LEU A 432 -21.90 -30.45 -41.91
C LEU A 432 -22.00 -31.67 -42.85
N HIS A 433 -22.99 -31.66 -43.75
CA HIS A 433 -23.31 -32.76 -44.66
C HIS A 433 -23.70 -32.24 -46.06
N GLY A 434 -23.79 -33.15 -47.03
CA GLY A 434 -24.25 -32.85 -48.39
C GLY A 434 -23.16 -32.32 -49.34
N PRO A 435 -23.56 -31.87 -50.56
CA PRO A 435 -22.62 -31.47 -51.62
C PRO A 435 -21.81 -30.21 -51.29
N ASN A 436 -22.23 -29.45 -50.29
CA ASN A 436 -21.53 -28.24 -49.84
C ASN A 436 -20.75 -28.46 -48.53
N ARG A 437 -20.53 -29.70 -48.08
CA ARG A 437 -19.85 -30.01 -46.82
C ARG A 437 -18.54 -29.23 -46.66
N GLY A 438 -18.36 -28.61 -45.50
CA GLY A 438 -17.18 -27.80 -45.17
C GLY A 438 -17.18 -26.39 -45.77
N LYS A 439 -18.14 -26.04 -46.64
CA LYS A 439 -18.33 -24.67 -47.11
C LYS A 439 -19.17 -23.88 -46.10
N SER A 440 -18.92 -22.57 -46.03
CA SER A 440 -19.73 -21.65 -45.23
C SER A 440 -21.14 -21.50 -45.81
N LYS A 441 -22.10 -21.26 -44.92
CA LYS A 441 -23.48 -20.89 -45.24
C LYS A 441 -23.53 -19.37 -45.37
N GLY A 442 -24.15 -18.87 -46.43
CA GLY A 442 -24.48 -17.46 -46.54
C GLY A 442 -25.75 -17.12 -45.76
N LEU A 443 -26.05 -15.82 -45.62
CA LEU A 443 -27.25 -15.32 -44.94
C LEU A 443 -28.53 -15.98 -45.42
N TYR A 444 -28.66 -16.22 -46.72
CA TYR A 444 -29.86 -16.84 -47.28
C TYR A 444 -30.09 -18.26 -46.73
N GLN A 445 -29.02 -19.05 -46.66
CA GLN A 445 -29.08 -20.41 -46.13
C GLN A 445 -29.32 -20.41 -44.61
N ILE A 446 -28.67 -19.50 -43.89
CA ILE A 446 -28.87 -19.32 -42.44
C ILE A 446 -30.33 -18.95 -42.16
N ALA A 447 -30.91 -18.00 -42.91
CA ALA A 447 -32.30 -17.58 -42.76
C ALA A 447 -33.29 -18.73 -42.99
N ILE A 448 -33.07 -19.58 -44.01
CA ILE A 448 -33.90 -20.77 -44.26
C ILE A 448 -33.87 -21.72 -43.06
N GLU A 449 -32.68 -22.01 -42.52
CA GLU A 449 -32.55 -22.94 -41.39
C GLU A 449 -33.12 -22.37 -40.09
N LEU A 450 -33.03 -21.06 -39.89
CA LEU A 450 -33.69 -20.33 -38.80
C LEU A 450 -35.20 -20.13 -39.03
N LYS A 451 -35.74 -20.56 -40.17
CA LYS A 451 -37.14 -20.35 -40.58
C LYS A 451 -37.56 -18.88 -40.61
N CYS A 452 -36.61 -17.98 -40.87
CA CYS A 452 -36.86 -16.56 -41.08
C CYS A 452 -37.13 -16.32 -42.57
N SER A 453 -38.12 -15.48 -42.89
CA SER A 453 -38.34 -15.02 -44.27
C SER A 453 -37.16 -14.15 -44.72
N PRO A 454 -36.34 -14.57 -45.70
CA PRO A 454 -35.25 -13.73 -46.17
C PRO A 454 -35.83 -12.48 -46.82
N SER A 455 -35.33 -11.30 -46.45
CA SER A 455 -35.69 -10.04 -47.11
C SER A 455 -35.50 -10.17 -48.64
N PRO A 456 -36.38 -9.60 -49.48
CA PRO A 456 -36.24 -9.65 -50.94
C PRO A 456 -34.86 -9.18 -51.45
N THR A 457 -34.18 -8.29 -50.72
CA THR A 457 -32.82 -7.79 -51.01
C THR A 457 -31.69 -8.77 -50.69
N ALA A 458 -31.98 -9.91 -50.06
CA ALA A 458 -31.02 -10.99 -49.78
C ALA A 458 -30.89 -12.00 -50.93
N LYS A 459 -31.77 -11.94 -51.95
CA LYS A 459 -31.58 -12.62 -53.24
C LYS A 459 -30.72 -11.73 -54.13
N LEU A 460 -29.39 -11.90 -54.06
CA LEU A 460 -28.40 -11.66 -55.12
C LEU A 460 -27.02 -11.89 -54.53
#